data_AF-A0A963HRW7-F1
#
_entry.id   AF-A0A963HRW7-F1
#
_cell.length_a   1.000
_cell.length_b   1.000
_cell.length_c   1.000
_cell.angle_alpha   90.00
_cell.angle_beta   90.00
_cell.angle_gamma   90.00
#
_symmetry.space_group_name_H-M   'P 1'
#
loop_
_entity.id
_entity.type
_entity.pdbx_description
1 polymer ?
#
loop_
_entity_poly.entity_id
_entity_poly.type
_entity_poly.pdbx_seq_one_letter_code
_entity_poly.pdbx_strand_id
1 'polypeptide(L)'
;SIFLDSMEIDLERLQRINRTLEMVPKKYVENGKVSLRPVEVLAISPSRDISKIAMQHAHHMPRTVRYFLRGVGAMNKDGTSLLSYLLFEKAFCRELIALGYSDTIRRREEIMQFLDSP
;
A
#
# COMPACT_ATOMS: atom_id res chain seq x y z
N SER A 1 8.66 3.33 -5.57
CA SER A 1 8.19 4.72 -5.87
C SER A 1 8.53 5.47 -4.62
N ILE A 2 9.34 6.53 -4.71
CA ILE A 2 10.01 7.13 -3.52
C ILE A 2 9.03 7.41 -2.38
N PHE A 3 7.77 7.76 -2.69
CA PHE A 3 6.71 7.99 -1.72
C PHE A 3 6.21 6.72 -0.99
N LEU A 4 6.01 5.62 -1.71
CA LEU A 4 5.62 4.34 -1.09
C LEU A 4 6.74 3.81 -0.21
N ASP A 5 7.98 3.95 -0.69
CA ASP A 5 9.18 3.51 0.03
C ASP A 5 9.37 4.35 1.30
N SER A 6 9.08 5.67 1.26
CA SER A 6 9.12 6.52 2.46
C SER A 6 8.02 6.21 3.47
N MET A 7 6.80 5.89 3.00
CA MET A 7 5.70 5.51 3.89
C MET A 7 5.99 4.22 4.66
N GLU A 8 6.60 3.23 4.00
CA GLU A 8 6.98 1.96 4.64
C GLU A 8 8.03 2.18 5.73
N ILE A 9 9.04 3.03 5.46
CA ILE A 9 10.06 3.43 6.44
C ILE A 9 9.41 4.16 7.63
N ASP A 10 8.49 5.09 7.37
CA ASP A 10 7.81 5.85 8.43
C ASP A 10 6.94 4.94 9.30
N LEU A 11 6.25 3.97 8.70
CA LEU A 11 5.47 2.96 9.42
C LEU A 11 6.36 2.09 10.31
N GLU A 12 7.49 1.60 9.78
CA GLU A 12 8.46 0.79 10.54
C GLU A 12 9.03 1.60 11.72
N ARG A 13 9.38 2.86 11.46
CA ARG A 13 9.87 3.79 12.50
C ARG A 13 8.84 3.98 13.60
N LEU A 14 7.57 4.22 13.26
CA LEU A 14 6.49 4.39 14.22
C LEU A 14 6.31 3.13 15.07
N GLN A 15 6.25 1.96 14.46
CA GLN A 15 6.14 0.68 15.17
C GLN A 15 7.32 0.45 16.12
N ARG A 16 8.53 0.80 15.69
CA ARG A 16 9.73 0.70 16.53
C ARG A 16 9.66 1.64 17.74
N ILE A 17 9.17 2.87 17.56
CA ILE A 17 8.96 3.83 18.64
C ILE A 17 7.94 3.28 19.64
N ASN A 18 6.78 2.81 19.18
CA ASN A 18 5.77 2.20 20.06
C ASN A 18 6.36 1.05 20.88
N ARG A 19 7.08 0.13 20.23
CA ARG A 19 7.73 -1.00 20.90
C ARG A 19 8.77 -0.55 21.93
N THR A 20 9.44 0.57 21.68
CA THR A 20 10.39 1.15 22.64
C THR A 20 9.66 1.72 23.85
N LEU A 21 8.54 2.41 23.62
CA LEU A 21 7.71 2.98 24.69
C LEU A 21 7.10 1.90 25.60
N GLU A 22 6.77 0.73 25.06
CA GLU A 22 6.30 -0.43 25.85
C GLU A 22 7.32 -0.90 26.89
N MET A 23 8.62 -0.72 26.63
CA MET A 23 9.69 -1.09 27.56
C MET A 23 9.96 -0.02 28.63
N VAL A 24 9.42 1.19 28.47
CA VAL A 24 9.60 2.27 29.43
C VAL A 24 8.62 2.07 30.60
N PRO A 25 9.08 2.09 31.85
CA PRO A 25 8.17 1.99 32.99
C PRO A 25 7.11 3.10 32.96
N LYS A 26 5.83 2.73 33.08
CA LYS A 26 4.67 3.65 32.95
C LYS A 26 4.79 4.92 33.79
N LYS A 27 5.38 4.82 34.98
CA LYS A 27 5.67 5.96 35.87
C LYS A 27 6.48 7.10 35.21
N TYR A 28 7.31 6.83 34.20
CA TYR A 28 8.07 7.87 33.52
C TYR A 28 7.25 8.56 32.42
N VAL A 29 6.33 7.82 31.81
CA VAL A 29 5.39 8.34 30.80
C VAL A 29 4.32 9.19 31.49
N GLU A 30 3.73 8.68 32.58
CA GLU A 30 2.69 9.37 33.36
C GLU A 30 3.18 10.66 34.03
N ASN A 31 4.45 10.69 34.46
CA ASN A 31 5.07 11.88 35.07
C ASN A 31 5.62 12.90 34.05
N GLY A 32 5.30 12.74 32.75
CA GLY A 32 5.71 13.68 31.71
C GLY A 32 7.21 13.73 31.40
N LYS A 33 7.99 12.75 31.88
CA LYS A 33 9.44 12.66 31.58
C LYS A 33 9.73 12.12 30.18
N VAL A 34 8.71 11.55 29.52
CA VAL A 34 8.75 11.08 28.14
C VAL A 34 7.74 11.90 27.34
N SER A 35 8.21 12.57 26.29
CA SER A 35 7.38 13.44 25.43
C SER A 35 6.67 12.69 24.29
N LEU A 36 6.83 11.38 24.22
CA LEU A 36 6.27 10.52 23.18
C LEU A 36 5.09 9.71 23.73
N ARG A 37 4.08 9.49 22.88
CA ARG A 37 2.93 8.63 23.16
C ARG A 37 2.85 7.50 22.14
N PRO A 38 2.38 6.30 22.53
CA PRO A 38 2.06 5.25 21.57
C PRO A 38 1.01 5.72 20.55
N VAL A 39 1.15 5.31 19.30
CA VAL A 39 0.20 5.62 18.22
C VAL A 39 -0.25 4.32 17.56
N GLU A 40 -1.55 4.03 17.60
CA GLU A 40 -2.11 2.89 16.87
C GLU A 40 -2.13 3.18 15.37
N VAL A 41 -1.74 2.20 14.54
CA VAL A 41 -1.73 2.34 13.08
C VAL A 41 -2.23 1.08 12.42
N LEU A 42 -3.20 1.25 11.53
CA LEU A 42 -3.71 0.20 10.65
C LEU A 42 -3.24 0.43 9.21
N ALA A 43 -2.41 -0.48 8.70
CA ALA A 43 -1.94 -0.45 7.31
C ALA A 43 -2.72 -1.45 6.45
N ILE A 44 -3.24 -0.97 5.31
CA ILE A 44 -3.93 -1.80 4.31
C ILE A 44 -3.13 -1.76 3.02
N SER A 45 -2.72 -2.93 2.55
CA SER A 45 -2.01 -3.13 1.30
C SER A 45 -2.81 -4.07 0.39
N PRO A 46 -2.65 -3.96 -0.94
CA PRO A 46 -3.34 -4.84 -1.87
C PRO A 46 -2.89 -6.29 -1.67
N SER A 47 -3.83 -7.23 -1.65
CA SER A 47 -3.54 -8.67 -1.49
C SER A 47 -2.91 -9.31 -2.72
N ARG A 48 -2.94 -8.62 -3.86
CA ARG A 48 -2.36 -9.04 -5.13
C ARG A 48 -1.40 -7.97 -5.63
N ASP A 49 -0.32 -8.44 -6.26
CA ASP A 49 0.64 -7.58 -6.95
C ASP A 49 -0.02 -6.86 -8.13
N ILE A 50 -0.10 -5.53 -8.04
CA ILE A 50 -0.72 -4.67 -9.04
C ILE A 50 -0.01 -4.78 -10.39
N SER A 51 1.32 -4.96 -10.41
CA SER A 51 2.08 -5.12 -11.66
C SER A 51 1.68 -6.40 -12.40
N LYS A 52 1.35 -7.48 -11.68
CA LYS A 52 0.82 -8.71 -12.30
C LYS A 52 -0.57 -8.50 -12.89
N ILE A 53 -1.42 -7.72 -12.23
CA ILE A 53 -2.75 -7.35 -12.75
C ILE A 53 -2.58 -6.52 -14.02
N ALA A 54 -1.66 -5.56 -14.04
CA ALA A 54 -1.38 -4.75 -15.22
C ALA A 54 -0.93 -5.59 -16.43
N MET A 55 -0.10 -6.62 -16.20
CA MET A 55 0.30 -7.54 -17.26
C MET A 55 -0.91 -8.29 -17.88
N GLN A 56 -1.91 -8.65 -17.08
CA GLN A 56 -3.14 -9.30 -17.57
C GLN A 56 -3.95 -8.34 -18.46
N HIS A 57 -3.94 -7.04 -18.14
CA HIS A 57 -4.65 -6.00 -18.89
C HIS A 57 -3.84 -5.35 -20.03
N ALA A 58 -2.59 -5.76 -20.24
CA ALA A 58 -1.71 -5.20 -21.28
C ALA A 58 -2.31 -5.26 -22.71
N HIS A 59 -3.28 -6.15 -22.94
CA HIS A 59 -3.97 -6.30 -24.22
C HIS A 59 -4.98 -5.18 -24.52
N HIS A 60 -5.41 -4.40 -23.52
CA HIS A 60 -6.27 -3.24 -23.70
C HIS A 60 -5.52 -1.99 -24.21
N MET A 61 -4.18 -2.02 -24.23
CA MET A 61 -3.38 -0.92 -24.76
C MET A 61 -3.39 -0.88 -26.30
N PRO A 62 -3.29 0.31 -26.92
CA PRO A 62 -3.06 0.48 -28.34
C PRO A 62 -1.82 -0.30 -28.80
N ARG A 63 -1.92 -0.85 -30.02
CA ARG A 63 -0.88 -1.71 -30.59
C ARG A 63 0.48 -1.00 -30.69
N THR A 64 0.49 0.30 -30.97
CA THR A 64 1.70 1.12 -31.08
C THR A 64 2.46 1.20 -29.76
N VAL A 65 1.76 1.52 -28.67
CA VAL A 65 2.33 1.57 -27.31
C VAL A 65 2.86 0.21 -26.89
N ARG A 66 2.08 -0.86 -27.13
CA ARG A 66 2.50 -2.24 -26.83
C ARG A 66 3.77 -2.63 -27.59
N TYR A 67 3.84 -2.30 -28.88
CA TYR A 67 5.00 -2.61 -29.70
C TYR A 67 6.25 -1.88 -29.20
N PHE A 68 6.13 -0.60 -28.89
CA PHE A 68 7.23 0.19 -28.33
C PHE A 68 7.72 -0.39 -27.00
N LEU A 69 6.82 -0.66 -26.05
CA LEU A 69 7.16 -1.23 -24.74
C LEU A 69 7.80 -2.63 -24.83
N ARG A 70 7.45 -3.42 -25.85
CA ARG A 70 8.15 -4.67 -26.16
C ARG A 70 9.59 -4.42 -26.62
N GLY A 71 9.79 -3.46 -27.50
CA GLY A 71 11.11 -3.13 -28.06
C GLY A 71 12.12 -2.64 -27.03
N VAL A 72 11.67 -1.93 -25.99
CA VAL A 72 12.52 -1.42 -24.90
C VAL A 72 12.59 -2.34 -23.67
N GLY A 73 12.00 -3.54 -23.73
CA GLY A 73 12.00 -4.51 -22.63
C GLY A 73 11.09 -4.15 -21.45
N ALA A 74 10.35 -3.04 -21.52
CA ALA A 74 9.46 -2.54 -20.46
C ALA A 74 8.20 -3.40 -20.21
N MET A 75 7.99 -4.46 -21.01
CA MET A 75 7.00 -5.50 -20.74
C MET A 75 7.48 -6.57 -19.74
N ASN A 76 8.79 -6.63 -19.44
CA ASN A 76 9.36 -7.71 -18.65
C ASN A 76 9.85 -7.18 -17.30
N LYS A 77 9.16 -7.61 -16.24
CA LYS A 77 9.52 -7.59 -14.80
C LYS A 77 8.98 -6.44 -13.95
N ASP A 78 9.05 -5.18 -14.38
CA ASP A 78 8.73 -4.11 -13.41
C ASP A 78 7.29 -3.61 -13.47
N GLY A 79 6.55 -3.85 -14.57
CA GLY A 79 5.13 -3.52 -14.71
C GLY A 79 4.77 -2.02 -14.59
N THR A 80 5.65 -1.19 -14.05
CA THR A 80 5.47 0.23 -13.76
C THR A 80 5.17 1.05 -15.01
N SER A 81 5.83 0.72 -16.13
CA SER A 81 5.55 1.35 -17.42
C SER A 81 4.20 0.95 -18.02
N LEU A 82 3.67 -0.24 -17.67
CA LEU A 82 2.32 -0.65 -18.05
C LEU A 82 1.28 0.05 -17.18
N LEU A 83 1.57 0.21 -15.89
CA LEU A 83 0.69 0.88 -14.93
C LEU A 83 0.36 2.31 -15.37
N SER A 84 1.36 3.12 -15.73
CA SER A 84 1.13 4.52 -16.14
C SER A 84 0.16 4.66 -17.32
N TYR A 85 0.12 3.66 -18.21
CA TYR A 85 -0.81 3.63 -19.34
C TYR A 85 -2.20 3.09 -18.95
N LEU A 86 -2.22 1.98 -18.21
CA LEU A 86 -3.45 1.28 -17.86
C LEU A 86 -4.25 1.95 -16.76
N LEU A 87 -3.67 2.87 -15.99
CA LEU A 87 -4.39 3.66 -14.98
C LEU A 87 -5.59 4.44 -15.53
N PHE A 88 -5.70 4.59 -16.86
CA PHE A 88 -6.83 5.21 -17.55
C PHE A 88 -7.71 4.21 -18.31
N GLU A 89 -7.38 2.93 -18.23
CA GLU A 89 -8.12 1.85 -18.89
C GLU A 89 -9.20 1.30 -17.95
N LYS A 90 -10.42 1.24 -18.47
CA LYS A 90 -11.63 0.97 -17.69
C LYS A 90 -11.64 -0.43 -17.06
N ALA A 91 -11.19 -1.46 -17.77
CA ALA A 91 -11.15 -2.82 -17.25
C ALA A 91 -10.12 -2.96 -16.13
N PHE A 92 -8.94 -2.37 -16.28
CA PHE A 92 -7.91 -2.33 -15.25
C PHE A 92 -8.38 -1.61 -13.98
N CYS A 93 -8.94 -0.40 -14.10
CA CYS A 93 -9.47 0.34 -12.95
C CYS A 93 -10.57 -0.44 -12.21
N ARG A 94 -11.46 -1.12 -12.94
CA ARG A 94 -12.52 -1.95 -12.34
C ARG A 94 -11.95 -3.11 -11.53
N GLU A 95 -10.91 -3.78 -12.04
CA GLU A 95 -10.26 -4.85 -11.28
C GLU A 95 -9.57 -4.31 -10.01
N LEU A 96 -8.93 -3.14 -10.06
CA LEU A 96 -8.34 -2.54 -8.87
C LEU A 96 -9.39 -2.14 -7.82
N ILE A 97 -10.53 -1.60 -8.24
CA ILE A 97 -11.64 -1.27 -7.33
C ILE A 97 -12.19 -2.55 -6.68
N ALA A 98 -12.40 -3.61 -7.46
CA ALA A 98 -12.88 -4.89 -6.95
C ALA A 98 -11.88 -5.53 -5.96
N LEU A 99 -10.58 -5.45 -6.26
CA LEU A 99 -9.52 -5.89 -5.36
C LEU A 99 -9.56 -5.13 -4.04
N GLY A 100 -9.56 -3.79 -4.09
CA GLY A 100 -9.62 -2.95 -2.91
C GLY A 100 -10.85 -3.24 -2.05
N TYR A 101 -12.02 -3.37 -2.69
CA TYR A 101 -13.25 -3.75 -2.00
C TYR A 101 -13.14 -5.10 -1.28
N SER A 102 -12.65 -6.14 -1.99
CA SER A 102 -12.45 -7.46 -1.41
C SER A 102 -11.47 -7.44 -0.23
N ASP A 103 -10.36 -6.71 -0.37
CA ASP A 103 -9.32 -6.62 0.67
C ASP A 103 -9.84 -5.92 1.92
N THR A 104 -10.59 -4.82 1.74
CA THR A 104 -11.25 -4.10 2.84
C THR A 104 -12.31 -4.95 3.53
N ILE A 105 -13.17 -5.63 2.78
CA ILE A 105 -14.24 -6.46 3.36
C ILE A 105 -13.66 -7.65 4.14
N ARG A 106 -12.58 -8.27 3.65
CA ARG A 106 -11.90 -9.36 4.36
C ARG A 106 -11.36 -8.93 5.73
N ARG A 107 -10.99 -7.66 5.87
CA ARG A 107 -10.46 -7.07 7.11
C ARG A 107 -11.47 -6.16 7.80
N ARG A 108 -12.77 -6.33 7.53
CA ARG A 108 -13.84 -5.45 8.02
C ARG A 108 -13.81 -5.28 9.53
N GLU A 109 -13.69 -6.36 10.29
CA GLU A 109 -13.75 -6.32 11.76
C GLU A 109 -12.59 -5.51 12.33
N GLU A 110 -11.36 -5.77 11.86
CA GLU A 110 -10.15 -5.03 12.23
C GLU A 110 -10.29 -3.53 11.90
N ILE A 111 -10.81 -3.21 10.72
CA ILE A 111 -11.02 -1.82 10.30
C ILE A 111 -12.07 -1.12 11.16
N MET A 112 -13.19 -1.79 11.45
CA MET A 112 -14.23 -1.21 12.30
C MET A 112 -13.71 -0.97 13.72
N GLN A 113 -12.99 -1.94 14.30
CA GLN A 113 -12.38 -1.78 15.60
C GLN A 113 -11.39 -0.60 15.65
N PHE A 114 -10.57 -0.43 14.62
CA PHE A 114 -9.64 0.70 14.52
C PHE A 114 -10.37 2.05 14.43
N LEU A 115 -11.47 2.13 13.67
CA LEU A 115 -12.26 3.36 13.50
C LEU A 115 -13.11 3.71 14.73
N ASP A 116 -13.53 2.70 15.50
CA ASP A 116 -14.30 2.87 16.74
C ASP A 116 -13.41 3.11 17.97
N SER A 117 -12.07 3.04 17.80
CA SER A 117 -11.10 3.33 18.86
C SER A 117 -11.14 4.83 19.21
N PRO A 118 -11.24 5.21 20.50
CA PRO A 118 -11.45 6.59 20.95
C PRO A 118 -10.24 7.53 20.77
#